data_AF-A0A183IQI7-F1
#
_entry.id   AF-A0A183IQI7-F1
#
_cell.length_a   1.000
_cell.length_b   1.000
_cell.length_c   1.000
_cell.angle_alpha   90.00
_cell.angle_beta   90.00
_cell.angle_gamma   90.00
#
_symmetry.space_group_name_H-M   'P 1'
#
loop_
_entity.id
_entity.type
_entity.pdbx_description
1 polymer ?
#
loop_
_entity_poly.entity_id
_entity_poly.type
_entity_poly.pdbx_seq_one_letter_code
_entity_poly.pdbx_strand_id
1 'polypeptide(L)'
;MNISTCRLDSCPVVDRKLIVQIDNKNNSCVTAESCPRIEAFRSHWNQIKAAVSAEGLLCEDTVHLIFNHVDQLIALLISCVKVGDEDDAQARSALRQVVGEERVFDILTTWCVANSSSWKNAIAQQLLKVYETLVSQSAEFVICFRHVFSSLPYLCQTLLGDATLPRDTEECVVFLMHQVCTKMVVVTGDHGPPPDRQHNVFFDLDQGSSSEPSNYISILKLMVPFLFREDRVGQLSRDSLLFVLANFSKIDTVVSYVADESNFCPV
;
A
#
# COMPACT_ATOMS: atom_id res chain seq x y z
N MET A 1 0.36 -14.04 -39.47
CA MET A 1 1.00 -14.73 -38.32
C MET A 1 0.18 -14.42 -37.08
N ASN A 2 -0.14 -15.46 -36.32
CA ASN A 2 -1.22 -15.51 -35.32
C ASN A 2 -1.15 -14.41 -34.26
N ILE A 3 -2.24 -13.63 -34.15
CA ILE A 3 -2.52 -12.78 -32.99
C ILE A 3 -3.25 -13.68 -31.98
N SER A 4 -2.50 -14.24 -31.04
CA SER A 4 -3.04 -14.97 -29.90
C SER A 4 -3.71 -14.00 -28.93
N THR A 5 -5.03 -13.91 -29.02
CA THR A 5 -5.90 -13.32 -28.01
C THR A 5 -5.82 -14.13 -26.72
N CYS A 6 -5.05 -13.66 -25.73
CA CYS A 6 -5.18 -14.14 -24.36
C CYS A 6 -6.51 -13.65 -23.79
N ARG A 7 -7.53 -14.52 -23.83
CA ARG A 7 -8.73 -14.37 -23.01
C ARG A 7 -8.34 -14.50 -21.54
N LEU A 8 -8.37 -13.40 -20.81
CA LEU A 8 -8.47 -13.40 -19.36
C LEU A 8 -9.95 -13.57 -19.00
N ASP A 9 -10.46 -14.78 -19.25
CA ASP A 9 -11.71 -15.22 -18.63
C ASP A 9 -11.40 -15.56 -17.17
N SER A 10 -11.93 -14.74 -16.27
CA SER A 10 -12.29 -15.01 -14.86
C SER A 10 -11.92 -13.82 -13.96
N CYS A 11 -12.67 -12.71 -14.05
CA CYS A 11 -12.80 -11.82 -12.90
C CYS A 11 -13.45 -12.64 -11.77
N PRO A 12 -12.83 -12.79 -10.59
CA PRO A 12 -13.57 -13.31 -9.46
C PRO A 12 -14.62 -12.26 -9.11
N VAL A 13 -15.88 -12.64 -9.18
CA VAL A 13 -16.98 -11.89 -8.57
C VAL A 13 -16.64 -11.81 -7.08
N VAL A 14 -16.17 -10.65 -6.63
CA VAL A 14 -15.90 -10.39 -5.21
C VAL A 14 -17.24 -10.41 -4.50
N ASP A 15 -17.57 -11.57 -3.94
CA ASP A 15 -18.76 -11.77 -3.15
C ASP A 15 -18.66 -10.89 -1.89
N ARG A 16 -19.61 -9.94 -1.74
CA ARG A 16 -19.68 -8.98 -0.62
C ARG A 16 -19.76 -9.68 0.76
N LYS A 17 -19.96 -11.00 0.79
CA LYS A 17 -20.02 -11.82 1.99
C LYS A 17 -18.68 -12.20 2.61
N LEU A 18 -17.54 -11.90 1.99
CA LEU A 18 -16.21 -12.24 2.52
C LEU A 18 -15.69 -11.29 3.63
N ILE A 19 -16.48 -10.31 4.07
CA ILE A 19 -16.05 -9.29 5.05
C ILE A 19 -16.14 -9.74 6.52
N VAL A 20 -16.71 -10.90 6.86
CA VAL A 20 -16.85 -11.29 8.28
C VAL A 20 -16.52 -12.75 8.53
N GLN A 21 -15.23 -13.03 8.75
CA GLN A 21 -14.78 -14.09 9.68
C GLN A 21 -13.46 -13.66 10.33
N ILE A 22 -13.57 -13.00 11.49
CA ILE A 22 -12.44 -12.80 12.41
C ILE A 22 -12.62 -13.82 13.53
N ASP A 23 -11.81 -14.88 13.48
CA ASP A 23 -11.73 -15.88 14.54
C ASP A 23 -10.86 -15.32 15.67
N ASN A 24 -11.47 -15.13 16.84
CA ASN A 24 -10.80 -14.72 18.07
C ASN A 24 -9.94 -15.88 18.57
N LYS A 25 -8.61 -15.78 18.43
CA LYS A 25 -7.69 -16.66 19.17
C LYS A 25 -6.60 -15.85 19.87
N ASN A 26 -6.85 -15.63 21.16
CA ASN A 26 -5.90 -15.11 22.13
C ASN A 26 -4.58 -15.89 22.09
N ASN A 27 -3.46 -15.16 22.03
CA ASN A 27 -2.24 -15.59 22.71
C ASN A 27 -1.46 -14.37 23.22
N SER A 28 -0.98 -14.52 24.45
CA SER A 28 -0.66 -13.49 25.44
C SER A 28 0.67 -12.74 25.24
N CYS A 29 0.63 -11.41 25.44
CA CYS A 29 1.67 -10.65 26.15
C CYS A 29 1.00 -9.53 26.95
N VAL A 30 0.91 -9.72 28.27
CA VAL A 30 0.47 -8.72 29.26
C VAL A 30 1.56 -7.63 29.29
N THR A 31 1.39 -6.44 28.70
CA THR A 31 0.74 -5.25 29.27
C THR A 31 0.24 -4.25 28.19
N ALA A 32 -0.23 -4.72 27.02
CA ALA A 32 -0.77 -3.83 25.97
C ALA A 32 -2.23 -3.36 26.21
N GLU A 33 -2.94 -3.93 27.19
CA GLU A 33 -4.36 -3.66 27.44
C GLU A 33 -4.69 -2.27 27.99
N SER A 34 -3.70 -1.48 28.44
CA SER A 34 -3.90 -0.14 29.01
C SER A 34 -3.00 0.93 28.37
N CYS A 35 -2.67 0.78 27.08
CA CYS A 35 -2.02 1.87 26.34
C CYS A 35 -3.09 2.80 25.75
N PRO A 36 -3.16 4.10 26.14
CA PRO A 36 -4.16 5.03 25.63
C PRO A 36 -4.15 5.16 24.09
N ARG A 37 -3.00 4.95 23.45
CA ARG A 37 -2.89 4.98 21.98
C ARG A 37 -3.53 3.77 21.33
N ILE A 38 -3.41 2.59 21.95
CA ILE A 38 -4.05 1.36 21.46
C ILE A 38 -5.56 1.45 21.67
N GLU A 39 -6.01 2.01 22.79
CA GLU A 39 -7.43 2.28 23.04
C GLU A 39 -8.01 3.28 22.03
N ALA A 40 -7.30 4.40 21.77
CA ALA A 40 -7.69 5.37 20.75
C ALA A 40 -7.74 4.74 19.35
N PHE A 41 -6.73 3.94 19.00
CA PHE A 41 -6.71 3.17 17.75
C PHE A 41 -7.94 2.28 17.64
N ARG A 42 -8.22 1.44 18.65
CA ARG A 42 -9.34 0.50 18.65
C ARG A 42 -10.68 1.24 18.55
N SER A 43 -10.81 2.36 19.24
CA SER A 43 -12.01 3.22 19.19
C SER A 43 -12.27 3.70 17.77
N HIS A 44 -11.30 4.36 17.12
CA HIS A 44 -11.44 4.84 15.75
C HIS A 44 -11.64 3.70 14.74
N TRP A 45 -10.90 2.61 14.90
CA TRP A 45 -11.01 1.45 14.02
C TRP A 45 -12.38 0.78 14.10
N ASN A 46 -12.96 0.67 15.29
CA ASN A 46 -14.31 0.14 15.45
C ASN A 46 -15.37 1.02 14.78
N GLN A 47 -15.21 2.35 14.79
CA GLN A 47 -16.10 3.25 14.06
C GLN A 47 -16.00 3.04 12.55
N ILE A 48 -14.78 2.88 12.02
CA ILE A 48 -14.55 2.58 10.61
C ILE A 48 -15.19 1.24 10.23
N LYS A 49 -14.94 0.17 11.01
CA LYS A 49 -15.52 -1.15 10.75
C LYS A 49 -17.05 -1.11 10.72
N ALA A 50 -17.67 -0.41 11.67
CA ALA A 50 -19.12 -0.25 11.72
C ALA A 50 -19.65 0.49 10.48
N ALA A 51 -19.01 1.59 10.08
CA ALA A 51 -19.42 2.39 8.92
C ALA A 51 -19.19 1.68 7.58
N VAL A 52 -18.07 0.97 7.42
CA VAL A 52 -17.74 0.18 6.21
C VAL A 52 -18.67 -1.01 6.05
N SER A 53 -19.11 -1.62 7.15
CA SER A 53 -19.99 -2.81 7.15
C SER A 53 -21.47 -2.45 7.16
N ALA A 54 -21.83 -1.17 7.28
CA ALA A 54 -23.21 -0.75 7.33
C ALA A 54 -23.95 -1.10 6.03
N GLU A 55 -25.05 -1.84 6.16
CA GLU A 55 -25.94 -2.12 5.03
C GLU A 55 -26.74 -0.85 4.71
N GLY A 56 -26.37 -0.15 3.64
CA GLY A 56 -27.02 1.09 3.24
C GLY A 56 -26.42 1.73 2.00
N LEU A 57 -27.11 2.74 1.49
CA LEU A 57 -26.55 3.63 0.46
C LEU A 57 -25.48 4.50 1.12
N LEU A 58 -24.26 4.42 0.60
CA LEU A 58 -23.18 5.33 0.96
C LEU A 58 -23.55 6.77 0.60
N CYS A 59 -23.41 7.67 1.57
CA CYS A 59 -23.54 9.11 1.38
C CYS A 59 -22.23 9.83 1.73
N GLU A 60 -22.17 11.11 1.38
CA GLU A 60 -21.04 12.01 1.62
C GLU A 60 -20.61 12.01 3.09
N ASP A 61 -21.57 12.16 4.00
CA ASP A 61 -21.33 12.20 5.45
C ASP A 61 -20.67 10.90 5.95
N THR A 62 -21.10 9.74 5.45
CA THR A 62 -20.50 8.45 5.82
C THR A 62 -19.06 8.35 5.31
N VAL A 63 -18.79 8.78 4.08
CA VAL A 63 -17.42 8.79 3.53
C VAL A 63 -16.53 9.72 4.34
N HIS A 64 -16.99 10.93 4.66
CA HIS A 64 -16.26 11.87 5.49
C HIS A 64 -16.02 11.34 6.91
N LEU A 65 -17.01 10.72 7.53
CA LEU A 65 -16.87 10.12 8.86
C LEU A 65 -15.80 9.03 8.87
N ILE A 66 -15.82 8.13 7.86
CA ILE A 66 -14.81 7.07 7.71
C ILE A 66 -13.43 7.69 7.61
N PHE A 67 -13.22 8.61 6.67
CA PHE A 67 -11.90 9.19 6.45
C PHE A 67 -11.41 10.08 7.59
N ASN A 68 -12.30 10.76 8.31
CA ASN A 68 -11.93 11.46 9.54
C ASN A 68 -11.36 10.49 10.58
N HIS A 69 -11.96 9.31 10.76
CA HIS A 69 -11.40 8.30 11.65
C HIS A 69 -10.12 7.67 11.10
N VAL A 70 -10.01 7.47 9.78
CA VAL A 70 -8.78 6.99 9.15
C VAL A 70 -7.65 7.99 9.40
N ASP A 71 -7.89 9.29 9.23
CA ASP A 71 -6.90 10.35 9.49
C ASP A 71 -6.40 10.31 10.94
N GLN A 72 -7.28 10.05 11.92
CA GLN A 72 -6.85 9.84 13.31
C GLN A 72 -5.96 8.60 13.47
N LEU A 73 -6.28 7.49 12.80
CA LEU A 73 -5.42 6.30 12.79
C LEU A 73 -4.05 6.58 12.17
N ILE A 74 -4.02 7.34 11.07
CA ILE A 74 -2.78 7.73 10.39
C ILE A 74 -1.94 8.67 11.26
N ALA A 75 -2.57 9.62 11.96
CA ALA A 75 -1.88 10.49 12.91
C ALA A 75 -1.23 9.68 14.06
N LEU A 76 -1.94 8.67 14.58
CA LEU A 76 -1.39 7.74 15.57
C LEU A 76 -0.18 6.99 15.00
N LEU A 77 -0.29 6.43 13.79
CA LEU A 77 0.81 5.72 13.12
C LEU A 77 2.04 6.61 12.91
N ILE A 78 1.85 7.83 12.39
CA ILE A 78 2.94 8.79 12.12
C ILE A 78 3.60 9.21 13.43
N SER A 79 2.82 9.52 14.47
CA SER A 79 3.36 9.88 15.78
C SER A 79 4.20 8.75 16.39
N CYS A 80 3.80 7.49 16.14
CA CYS A 80 4.54 6.29 16.50
C CYS A 80 5.78 5.99 15.62
N VAL A 81 6.12 6.81 14.64
CA VAL A 81 7.37 6.64 13.87
C VAL A 81 8.39 7.71 14.25
N LYS A 82 7.98 8.77 14.93
CA LYS A 82 8.87 9.80 15.47
C LYS A 82 9.65 9.22 16.66
N VAL A 83 10.96 9.46 16.69
CA VAL A 83 11.85 8.91 17.72
C VAL A 83 11.56 9.59 19.07
N GLY A 84 11.36 8.79 20.10
CA GLY A 84 11.15 9.20 21.50
C GLY A 84 11.66 8.13 22.48
N ASP A 85 11.52 8.38 23.79
CA ASP A 85 12.03 7.57 24.92
C ASP A 85 11.70 6.05 24.85
N GLU A 86 12.41 5.24 25.62
CA GLU A 86 12.29 3.77 25.62
C GLU A 86 10.85 3.26 25.91
N ASP A 87 10.09 3.95 26.76
CA ASP A 87 8.67 3.64 27.03
C ASP A 87 7.78 3.78 25.76
N ASP A 88 8.21 4.61 24.81
CA ASP A 88 7.55 4.80 23.53
C ASP A 88 7.75 3.60 22.59
N ALA A 89 8.85 2.85 22.73
CA ALA A 89 9.15 1.70 21.87
C ALA A 89 8.11 0.58 22.00
N GLN A 90 7.66 0.29 23.22
CA GLN A 90 6.65 -0.75 23.46
C GLN A 90 5.29 -0.35 22.87
N ALA A 91 4.87 0.91 23.04
CA ALA A 91 3.64 1.42 22.46
C ALA A 91 3.68 1.39 20.92
N ARG A 92 4.82 1.75 20.32
CA ARG A 92 5.04 1.66 18.86
C ARG A 92 4.97 0.23 18.35
N SER A 93 5.59 -0.72 19.05
CA SER A 93 5.55 -2.14 18.69
C SER A 93 4.12 -2.69 18.78
N ALA A 94 3.41 -2.40 19.87
CA ALA A 94 2.03 -2.82 20.06
C ALA A 94 1.10 -2.23 18.98
N LEU A 95 1.27 -0.95 18.61
CA LEU A 95 0.45 -0.34 17.57
C LEU A 95 0.67 -1.00 16.21
N ARG A 96 1.94 -1.28 15.86
CA ARG A 96 2.28 -2.01 14.64
C ARG A 96 1.66 -3.40 14.61
N GLN A 97 1.70 -4.12 15.74
CA GLN A 97 1.09 -5.43 15.86
C GLN A 97 -0.43 -5.36 15.65
N VAL A 98 -1.12 -4.47 16.36
CA VAL A 98 -2.59 -4.35 16.28
C VAL A 98 -3.04 -3.92 14.88
N VAL A 99 -2.32 -3.01 14.20
CA VAL A 99 -2.62 -2.63 12.81
C VAL A 99 -2.50 -3.83 11.86
N GLY A 100 -1.53 -4.71 12.12
CA GLY A 100 -1.36 -5.96 11.37
C GLY A 100 -2.43 -6.99 11.62
N GLU A 101 -2.77 -7.23 12.88
CA GLU A 101 -3.82 -8.17 13.30
C GLU A 101 -5.20 -7.76 12.76
N GLU A 102 -5.50 -6.45 12.80
CA GLU A 102 -6.76 -5.89 12.33
C GLU A 102 -6.82 -5.71 10.81
N ARG A 103 -5.71 -5.93 10.09
CA ARG A 103 -5.63 -5.85 8.62
C ARG A 103 -6.23 -4.55 8.04
N VAL A 104 -5.95 -3.43 8.69
CA VAL A 104 -6.59 -2.12 8.42
C VAL A 104 -6.56 -1.76 6.93
N PHE A 105 -5.37 -1.82 6.32
CA PHE A 105 -5.19 -1.40 4.93
C PHE A 105 -5.76 -2.38 3.92
N ASP A 106 -5.76 -3.69 4.24
CA ASP A 106 -6.40 -4.71 3.40
C ASP A 106 -7.92 -4.48 3.35
N ILE A 107 -8.53 -4.20 4.51
CA ILE A 107 -9.98 -3.97 4.60
C ILE A 107 -10.36 -2.66 3.90
N LEU A 108 -9.62 -1.57 4.13
CA LEU A 108 -9.87 -0.29 3.44
C LEU A 108 -9.70 -0.41 1.93
N THR A 109 -8.66 -1.13 1.48
CA THR A 109 -8.41 -1.36 0.05
C THR A 109 -9.50 -2.22 -0.57
N THR A 110 -9.87 -3.33 0.08
CA THR A 110 -10.95 -4.20 -0.38
C THR A 110 -12.27 -3.46 -0.46
N TRP A 111 -12.58 -2.64 0.55
CA TRP A 111 -13.77 -1.81 0.57
C TRP A 111 -13.77 -0.79 -0.58
N CYS A 112 -12.65 -0.10 -0.82
CA CYS A 112 -12.50 0.84 -1.93
C CYS A 112 -12.70 0.16 -3.29
N VAL A 113 -12.04 -0.98 -3.51
CA VAL A 113 -12.07 -1.72 -4.78
C VAL A 113 -13.43 -2.36 -5.05
N ALA A 114 -14.08 -2.93 -4.03
CA ALA A 114 -15.40 -3.53 -4.14
C ALA A 114 -16.53 -2.49 -4.26
N ASN A 115 -16.22 -1.21 -4.06
CA ASN A 115 -17.20 -0.14 -4.13
C ASN A 115 -17.59 0.16 -5.58
N SER A 116 -18.87 -0.03 -5.91
CA SER A 116 -19.43 0.33 -7.22
C SER A 116 -20.35 1.56 -7.17
N SER A 117 -20.33 2.31 -6.07
CA SER A 117 -21.16 3.52 -5.93
C SER A 117 -20.53 4.70 -6.68
N SER A 118 -21.29 5.80 -6.82
CA SER A 118 -20.78 7.07 -7.33
C SER A 118 -19.62 7.65 -6.51
N TRP A 119 -19.40 7.15 -5.29
CA TRP A 119 -18.34 7.58 -4.40
C TRP A 119 -17.00 6.86 -4.62
N LYS A 120 -16.92 5.86 -5.51
CA LYS A 120 -15.70 5.07 -5.75
C LYS A 120 -14.46 5.95 -5.96
N ASN A 121 -14.56 6.97 -6.83
CA ASN A 121 -13.45 7.87 -7.12
C ASN A 121 -13.05 8.74 -5.92
N ALA A 122 -14.03 9.26 -5.16
CA ALA A 122 -13.77 10.05 -3.96
C ALA A 122 -13.08 9.20 -2.88
N ILE A 123 -13.56 7.97 -2.68
CA ILE A 123 -12.97 7.01 -1.74
C ILE A 123 -11.54 6.67 -2.17
N ALA A 124 -11.31 6.39 -3.46
CA ALA A 124 -9.99 6.09 -3.99
C ALA A 124 -9.01 7.25 -3.77
N GLN A 125 -9.41 8.50 -4.08
CA GLN A 125 -8.56 9.67 -3.87
C GLN A 125 -8.21 9.89 -2.40
N GLN A 126 -9.18 9.74 -1.50
CA GLN A 126 -8.92 9.85 -0.06
C GLN A 126 -8.00 8.74 0.45
N LEU A 127 -8.18 7.50 -0.02
CA LEU A 127 -7.30 6.38 0.34
C LEU A 127 -5.88 6.57 -0.22
N LEU A 128 -5.73 7.06 -1.46
CA LEU A 128 -4.42 7.43 -2.01
C LEU A 128 -3.75 8.52 -1.18
N LYS A 129 -4.51 9.53 -0.74
CA LYS A 129 -4.01 10.61 0.13
C LYS A 129 -3.59 10.11 1.50
N VAL A 130 -4.26 9.10 2.05
CA VAL A 130 -3.86 8.41 3.28
C VAL A 130 -2.48 7.76 3.11
N TYR A 131 -2.26 7.02 2.02
CA TYR A 131 -0.94 6.46 1.73
C TYR A 131 0.11 7.54 1.48
N GLU A 132 -0.21 8.58 0.70
CA GLU A 132 0.69 9.71 0.44
C GLU A 132 1.12 10.40 1.72
N THR A 133 0.17 10.62 2.64
CA THR A 133 0.42 11.22 3.96
C THR A 133 1.35 10.35 4.79
N LEU A 134 1.10 9.03 4.83
CA LEU A 134 1.97 8.08 5.52
C LEU A 134 3.39 8.08 4.97
N VAL A 135 3.54 8.01 3.65
CA VAL A 135 4.86 8.05 2.99
C VAL A 135 5.50 9.41 3.29
N SER A 136 4.86 10.53 2.99
CA SER A 136 5.47 11.85 3.09
C SER A 136 5.87 12.25 4.52
N GLN A 137 5.08 11.86 5.53
CA GLN A 137 5.26 12.35 6.90
C GLN A 137 5.93 11.37 7.87
N SER A 138 6.10 10.11 7.48
CA SER A 138 6.80 9.13 8.31
C SER A 138 8.28 9.02 7.96
N ALA A 139 9.07 8.47 8.89
CA ALA A 139 10.47 8.13 8.64
C ALA A 139 10.63 7.21 7.42
N GLU A 140 11.84 7.15 6.88
CA GLU A 140 12.16 6.42 5.66
C GLU A 140 11.72 4.95 5.70
N PHE A 141 11.69 4.34 6.88
CA PHE A 141 11.34 2.93 7.09
C PHE A 141 9.84 2.64 7.20
N VAL A 142 8.95 3.61 7.00
CA VAL A 142 7.50 3.33 7.03
C VAL A 142 7.09 2.34 5.94
N ILE A 143 7.73 2.43 4.77
CA ILE A 143 7.49 1.56 3.61
C ILE A 143 7.86 0.10 3.90
N CYS A 144 8.69 -0.14 4.92
CA CYS A 144 9.04 -1.48 5.39
C CYS A 144 7.90 -2.15 6.17
N PHE A 145 6.86 -1.40 6.56
CA PHE A 145 5.79 -1.94 7.38
C PHE A 145 4.77 -2.72 6.55
N ARG A 146 4.88 -4.06 6.59
CA ARG A 146 4.12 -5.01 5.76
C ARG A 146 2.64 -4.72 5.70
N HIS A 147 2.06 -4.62 6.87
CA HIS A 147 0.62 -4.53 7.05
C HIS A 147 0.00 -3.22 6.55
N VAL A 148 0.84 -2.24 6.19
CA VAL A 148 0.40 -1.01 5.55
C VAL A 148 0.52 -1.14 4.04
N PHE A 149 1.69 -1.53 3.54
CA PHE A 149 2.02 -1.40 2.13
C PHE A 149 1.72 -2.63 1.28
N SER A 150 1.41 -3.80 1.87
CA SER A 150 1.09 -5.02 1.11
C SER A 150 -0.13 -4.86 0.20
N SER A 151 -1.08 -4.02 0.58
CA SER A 151 -2.31 -3.78 -0.19
C SER A 151 -2.19 -2.69 -1.25
N LEU A 152 -1.13 -1.88 -1.21
CA LEU A 152 -0.95 -0.76 -2.13
C LEU A 152 -0.83 -1.20 -3.60
N PRO A 153 -0.02 -2.23 -3.96
CA PRO A 153 0.06 -2.67 -5.36
C PRO A 153 -1.29 -3.12 -5.91
N TYR A 154 -2.08 -3.84 -5.12
CA TYR A 154 -3.41 -4.28 -5.51
C TYR A 154 -4.39 -3.11 -5.73
N LEU A 155 -4.38 -2.12 -4.84
CA LEU A 155 -5.15 -0.89 -5.00
C LEU A 155 -4.80 -0.21 -6.33
N CYS A 156 -3.51 0.05 -6.54
CA CYS A 156 -3.04 0.76 -7.72
C CYS A 156 -3.32 -0.01 -9.02
N GLN A 157 -3.09 -1.33 -9.02
CA GLN A 157 -3.40 -2.17 -10.17
C GLN A 157 -4.89 -2.11 -10.52
N THR A 158 -5.77 -2.17 -9.51
CA THR A 158 -7.22 -2.11 -9.75
C THR A 158 -7.66 -0.75 -10.26
N LEU A 159 -7.11 0.34 -9.71
CA LEU A 159 -7.44 1.70 -10.16
C LEU A 159 -6.96 1.94 -11.60
N LEU A 160 -5.71 1.60 -11.91
CA LEU A 160 -5.14 1.79 -13.26
C LEU A 160 -5.76 0.86 -14.31
N GLY A 161 -6.34 -0.26 -13.91
CA GLY A 161 -7.11 -1.14 -14.78
C GLY A 161 -8.53 -0.62 -15.09
N ASP A 162 -9.00 0.41 -14.38
CA ASP A 162 -10.31 1.01 -14.62
C ASP A 162 -10.25 2.05 -15.74
N ALA A 163 -10.85 1.73 -16.89
CA ALA A 163 -10.90 2.64 -18.03
C ALA A 163 -11.66 3.96 -17.75
N THR A 164 -12.41 4.03 -16.66
CA THR A 164 -13.15 5.23 -16.23
C THR A 164 -12.40 6.08 -15.19
N LEU A 165 -11.16 5.69 -14.85
CA LEU A 165 -10.34 6.40 -13.88
C LEU A 165 -10.13 7.87 -14.29
N PRO A 166 -10.49 8.85 -13.45
CA PRO A 166 -10.18 10.25 -13.71
C PRO A 166 -8.68 10.49 -13.79
N ARG A 167 -8.26 11.41 -14.67
CA ARG A 167 -6.84 11.76 -14.86
C ARG A 167 -6.16 12.20 -13.56
N ASP A 168 -6.83 13.00 -12.75
CA ASP A 168 -6.28 13.47 -11.48
C ASP A 168 -5.99 12.29 -10.53
N THR A 169 -6.83 11.26 -10.55
CA THR A 169 -6.61 10.05 -9.74
C THR A 169 -5.48 9.19 -10.30
N GLU A 170 -5.35 9.08 -11.63
CA GLU A 170 -4.19 8.44 -12.27
C GLU A 170 -2.88 9.14 -11.86
N GLU A 171 -2.85 10.46 -11.89
CA GLU A 171 -1.72 11.27 -11.46
C GLU A 171 -1.37 11.02 -9.99
N CYS A 172 -2.38 10.94 -9.10
CA CYS A 172 -2.17 10.58 -7.70
C CYS A 172 -1.55 9.17 -7.53
N VAL A 173 -2.01 8.17 -8.29
CA VAL A 173 -1.45 6.81 -8.23
C VAL A 173 0.02 6.82 -8.62
N VAL A 174 0.34 7.42 -9.76
CA VAL A 174 1.71 7.47 -10.30
C VAL A 174 2.63 8.27 -9.38
N PHE A 175 2.14 9.39 -8.83
CA PHE A 175 2.89 10.18 -7.87
C PHE A 175 3.18 9.40 -6.58
N LEU A 176 2.20 8.70 -6.03
CA LEU A 176 2.40 7.87 -4.84
C LEU A 176 3.43 6.76 -5.09
N MET A 177 3.34 6.07 -6.23
CA MET A 177 4.36 5.08 -6.63
C MET A 177 5.76 5.68 -6.67
N HIS A 178 5.89 6.86 -7.27
CA HIS A 178 7.16 7.58 -7.32
C HIS A 178 7.71 7.93 -5.93
N GLN A 179 6.86 8.36 -5.00
CA GLN A 179 7.27 8.62 -3.61
C GLN A 179 7.76 7.34 -2.93
N VAL A 180 7.07 6.21 -3.12
CA VAL A 180 7.48 4.91 -2.59
C VAL A 180 8.83 4.50 -3.19
N CYS A 181 9.02 4.60 -4.51
CA CYS A 181 10.30 4.36 -5.18
C CYS A 181 11.44 5.21 -4.60
N THR A 182 11.20 6.50 -4.40
CA THR A 182 12.18 7.42 -3.83
C THR A 182 12.58 7.03 -2.41
N LYS A 183 11.61 6.68 -1.54
CA LYS A 183 11.93 6.21 -0.19
C LYS A 183 12.66 4.87 -0.19
N MET A 184 12.30 3.97 -1.09
CA MET A 184 12.92 2.66 -1.20
C MET A 184 14.43 2.77 -1.48
N VAL A 185 14.83 3.70 -2.33
CA VAL A 185 16.24 4.01 -2.57
C VAL A 185 16.97 4.40 -1.28
N VAL A 186 16.37 5.27 -0.46
CA VAL A 186 17.00 5.71 0.80
C VAL A 186 17.16 4.55 1.78
N VAL A 187 16.17 3.65 1.85
CA VAL A 187 16.20 2.49 2.75
C VAL A 187 17.27 1.45 2.36
N THR A 188 17.58 1.36 1.07
CA THR A 188 18.43 0.28 0.52
C THR A 188 19.82 0.72 0.06
N GLY A 189 20.06 2.03 -0.02
CA GLY A 189 21.40 2.57 -0.26
C GLY A 189 22.35 2.31 0.91
N ASP A 190 23.62 2.71 0.73
CA ASP A 190 24.72 2.48 1.70
C ASP A 190 24.49 3.13 3.09
N HIS A 191 23.51 4.03 3.21
CA HIS A 191 23.09 4.67 4.46
C HIS A 191 21.82 4.05 5.08
N GLY A 192 21.34 2.94 4.51
CA GLY A 192 20.21 2.17 5.03
C GLY A 192 20.50 1.51 6.38
N PRO A 193 19.46 1.01 7.08
CA PRO A 193 19.60 0.27 8.31
C PRO A 193 20.30 -1.06 8.02
N PRO A 194 20.90 -1.70 9.02
CA PRO A 194 21.62 -2.94 8.80
C PRO A 194 20.70 -4.02 8.18
N PRO A 195 21.29 -4.95 7.39
CA PRO A 195 20.54 -5.88 6.53
C PRO A 195 19.56 -6.80 7.27
N ASP A 196 19.78 -7.05 8.56
CA ASP A 196 18.86 -7.76 9.46
C ASP A 196 17.52 -7.02 9.66
N ARG A 197 17.50 -5.70 9.51
CA ARG A 197 16.30 -4.84 9.55
C ARG A 197 15.80 -4.42 8.16
N GLN A 198 16.50 -4.83 7.09
CA GLN A 198 16.11 -4.59 5.70
C GLN A 198 15.19 -5.70 5.14
N HIS A 199 14.95 -6.77 5.91
CA HIS A 199 14.05 -7.88 5.57
C HIS A 199 12.59 -7.39 5.46
N ASN A 200 12.19 -6.91 4.28
CA ASN A 200 11.02 -6.06 4.16
C ASN A 200 10.25 -6.32 2.87
N VAL A 201 9.07 -6.94 2.92
CA VAL A 201 7.81 -6.64 2.17
C VAL A 201 7.87 -6.21 0.71
N PHE A 202 8.60 -5.15 0.38
CA PHE A 202 8.91 -4.71 -0.99
C PHE A 202 10.05 -5.55 -1.59
N PHE A 203 11.03 -5.83 -0.76
CA PHE A 203 12.26 -6.57 -0.96
C PHE A 203 12.22 -7.95 -0.27
N ASP A 204 11.15 -8.73 -0.37
CA ASP A 204 11.31 -10.19 -0.16
C ASP A 204 12.27 -10.68 -1.27
N LEU A 205 13.58 -10.51 -1.04
CA LEU A 205 14.67 -10.68 -1.99
C LEU A 205 15.39 -12.02 -1.84
N ASP A 206 14.98 -12.87 -0.90
CA ASP A 206 15.55 -14.20 -0.72
C ASP A 206 14.52 -14.99 0.11
N GLN A 207 13.99 -16.17 -0.23
CA GLN A 207 14.65 -17.35 -0.76
C GLN A 207 13.65 -18.24 -1.53
N GLY A 208 13.91 -18.47 -2.82
CA GLY A 208 13.70 -19.75 -3.50
C GLY A 208 12.31 -20.42 -3.61
N SER A 209 11.17 -19.82 -3.22
CA SER A 209 9.91 -20.60 -3.28
C SER A 209 8.55 -19.89 -3.39
N SER A 210 8.47 -18.57 -3.62
CA SER A 210 7.18 -17.93 -3.92
C SER A 210 7.11 -17.50 -5.38
N SER A 211 6.19 -18.09 -6.13
CA SER A 211 5.84 -17.76 -7.52
C SER A 211 5.17 -16.39 -7.71
N GLU A 212 5.17 -15.54 -6.67
CA GLU A 212 4.54 -14.23 -6.70
C GLU A 212 5.59 -13.12 -6.81
N PRO A 213 5.42 -12.14 -7.71
CA PRO A 213 6.32 -10.99 -7.81
C PRO A 213 6.37 -10.23 -6.49
N SER A 214 7.55 -9.80 -6.06
CA SER A 214 7.67 -8.92 -4.89
C SER A 214 6.83 -7.65 -5.11
N ASN A 215 6.31 -7.05 -4.02
CA ASN A 215 5.51 -5.82 -4.11
C ASN A 215 6.24 -4.70 -4.85
N TYR A 216 7.57 -4.71 -4.79
CA TYR A 216 8.44 -3.81 -5.54
C TYR A 216 8.36 -4.01 -7.05
N ILE A 217 8.51 -5.25 -7.54
CA ILE A 217 8.39 -5.57 -8.97
C ILE A 217 6.97 -5.24 -9.45
N SER A 218 5.95 -5.47 -8.62
CA SER A 218 4.58 -5.10 -8.93
C SER A 218 4.41 -3.59 -9.14
N ILE A 219 5.02 -2.74 -8.30
CA ILE A 219 5.01 -1.29 -8.53
C ILE A 219 5.71 -0.92 -9.84
N LEU A 220 6.86 -1.53 -10.14
CA LEU A 220 7.57 -1.25 -11.40
C LEU A 220 6.77 -1.67 -12.62
N LYS A 221 6.15 -2.85 -12.59
CA LYS A 221 5.23 -3.35 -13.63
C LYS A 221 4.12 -2.35 -13.92
N LEU A 222 3.58 -1.71 -12.89
CA LEU A 222 2.54 -0.70 -13.02
C LEU A 222 3.04 0.63 -13.60
N MET A 223 4.33 0.94 -13.50
CA MET A 223 4.93 2.17 -14.05
C MET A 223 5.27 2.06 -15.55
N VAL A 224 5.57 0.86 -16.05
CA VAL A 224 6.00 0.63 -17.45
C VAL A 224 5.04 1.24 -18.49
N PRO A 225 3.71 1.09 -18.40
CA PRO A 225 2.78 1.64 -19.39
C PRO A 225 2.88 3.17 -19.58
N PHE A 226 3.41 3.89 -18.60
CA PHE A 226 3.46 5.35 -18.60
C PHE A 226 4.77 5.93 -19.15
N LEU A 227 5.80 5.11 -19.37
CA LEU A 227 7.16 5.56 -19.71
C LEU A 227 7.23 6.48 -20.94
N PHE A 228 6.40 6.22 -21.94
CA PHE A 228 6.40 6.94 -23.21
C PHE A 228 5.48 8.16 -23.24
N ARG A 229 4.78 8.45 -22.13
CA ARG A 229 3.96 9.67 -22.06
C ARG A 229 4.84 10.90 -21.90
N GLU A 230 4.51 11.97 -22.60
CA GLU A 230 5.26 13.23 -22.54
C GLU A 230 4.82 14.15 -21.40
N ASP A 231 3.79 13.75 -20.64
CA ASP A 231 3.25 14.52 -19.52
C ASP A 231 3.94 14.21 -18.19
N ARG A 232 3.44 14.84 -17.11
CA ARG A 232 3.99 14.69 -15.75
C ARG A 232 3.98 13.24 -15.29
N VAL A 233 2.95 12.47 -15.64
CA VAL A 233 2.84 11.03 -15.35
C VAL A 233 4.01 10.26 -15.96
N GLY A 234 4.30 10.51 -17.24
CA GLY A 234 5.44 9.86 -17.89
C GLY A 234 6.78 10.29 -17.33
N GLN A 235 6.95 11.57 -16.95
CA GLN A 235 8.15 12.05 -16.26
C GLN A 235 8.39 11.30 -14.94
N LEU A 236 7.38 11.27 -14.06
CA LEU A 236 7.49 10.57 -12.77
C LEU A 236 7.81 9.08 -12.95
N SER A 237 7.24 8.45 -13.98
CA SER A 237 7.48 7.03 -14.28
C SER A 237 8.91 6.77 -14.72
N ARG A 238 9.46 7.63 -15.59
CA ARG A 238 10.86 7.55 -15.99
C ARG A 238 11.80 7.82 -14.83
N ASP A 239 11.52 8.84 -14.01
CA ASP A 239 12.33 9.19 -12.84
C ASP A 239 12.36 8.03 -11.82
N SER A 240 11.20 7.44 -11.51
CA SER A 240 11.10 6.27 -10.62
C SER A 240 11.91 5.09 -11.13
N LEU A 241 11.82 4.79 -12.42
CA LEU A 241 12.56 3.67 -12.99
C LEU A 241 14.07 3.96 -13.02
N LEU A 242 14.49 5.17 -13.35
CA LEU A 242 15.91 5.56 -13.27
C LEU A 242 16.44 5.44 -11.84
N PHE A 243 15.69 5.89 -10.83
CA PHE A 243 16.03 5.69 -9.43
C PHE A 243 16.19 4.22 -9.09
N VAL A 244 15.31 3.38 -9.61
CA VAL A 244 15.39 1.94 -9.42
C VAL A 244 16.67 1.37 -10.05
N LEU A 245 16.91 1.63 -11.32
CA LEU A 245 18.06 1.08 -12.05
C LEU A 245 19.39 1.51 -11.43
N ALA A 246 19.46 2.75 -10.95
CA ALA A 246 20.68 3.30 -10.35
C ALA A 246 21.02 2.66 -8.99
N ASN A 247 20.01 2.25 -8.20
CA ASN A 247 20.23 1.85 -6.80
C ASN A 247 20.06 0.34 -6.55
N PHE A 248 19.39 -0.37 -7.47
CA PHE A 248 19.09 -1.79 -7.31
C PHE A 248 19.81 -2.69 -8.32
N SER A 249 20.87 -2.19 -8.94
CA SER A 249 21.71 -2.95 -9.87
C SER A 249 22.38 -4.18 -9.23
N LYS A 250 22.36 -4.30 -7.90
CA LYS A 250 22.89 -5.43 -7.12
C LYS A 250 21.81 -6.45 -6.73
N ILE A 251 20.55 -6.21 -7.09
CA ILE A 251 19.45 -7.14 -6.83
C ILE A 251 19.15 -7.92 -8.10
N ASP A 252 19.54 -9.19 -8.14
CA ASP A 252 19.41 -10.06 -9.31
C ASP A 252 17.97 -10.11 -9.84
N THR A 253 16.97 -10.25 -8.98
CA THR A 253 15.56 -10.32 -9.41
C THR A 253 15.08 -9.05 -10.11
N VAL A 254 15.55 -7.87 -9.67
CA VAL A 254 15.18 -6.58 -10.29
C VAL A 254 15.88 -6.43 -11.62
N VAL A 255 17.15 -6.80 -11.69
CA VAL A 255 17.94 -6.80 -12.92
C VAL A 255 17.31 -7.73 -13.96
N SER A 256 16.96 -8.96 -13.58
CA SER A 256 16.29 -9.92 -14.48
C SER A 256 14.92 -9.41 -14.92
N TYR A 257 14.12 -8.83 -14.03
CA TYR A 257 12.83 -8.24 -14.42
C TYR A 257 13.02 -7.14 -15.47
N VAL A 258 13.95 -6.22 -15.26
CA VAL A 258 14.20 -5.12 -16.19
C VAL A 258 14.73 -5.64 -17.53
N ALA A 259 15.70 -6.56 -17.50
CA ALA A 259 16.37 -7.06 -18.70
C ALA A 259 15.46 -7.97 -19.54
N ASP A 260 14.71 -8.86 -18.91
CA ASP A 260 14.06 -9.99 -19.58
C ASP A 260 12.53 -9.90 -19.60
N GLU A 261 11.91 -9.25 -18.61
CA GLU A 261 10.44 -9.18 -18.48
C GLU A 261 9.84 -7.81 -18.82
N SER A 262 10.64 -6.74 -18.76
CA SER A 262 10.15 -5.38 -19.00
C SER A 262 10.24 -5.01 -20.48
N ASN A 263 9.18 -4.42 -21.04
CA ASN A 263 9.21 -3.85 -22.39
C ASN A 263 9.74 -2.40 -22.38
N PHE A 264 10.79 -2.15 -21.57
CA PHE A 264 11.36 -0.82 -21.36
C PHE A 264 11.93 -0.22 -22.65
N CYS A 265 12.62 -1.04 -23.44
CA CYS A 265 13.11 -0.70 -24.76
C CYS A 265 12.48 -1.66 -25.77
N PRO A 266 11.34 -1.30 -26.39
CA PRO A 266 10.82 -2.07 -27.51
C PRO A 266 11.85 -1.96 -28.65
N VAL A 267 12.52 -3.08 -28.95
CA VAL A 267 13.43 -3.21 -30.10
C VAL A 267 12.62 -3.31 -31.39
#